data_AF-A0A951F8Q6-F1
#
_entry.id   AF-A0A951F8Q6-F1
#
_cell.length_a   1.000
_cell.length_b   1.000
_cell.length_c   1.000
_cell.angle_alpha   90.00
_cell.angle_beta   90.00
_cell.angle_gamma   90.00
#
_symmetry.space_group_name_H-M   'P 1'
#
loop_
_entity.id
_entity.type
_entity.pdbx_description
1 polymer ?
#
loop_
_entity_poly.entity_id
_entity_poly.type
_entity_poly.pdbx_seq_one_letter_code
_entity_poly.pdbx_strand_id
1 'polypeptide(L)'
;MEPIQVLFKEYETLRTEVISRISHWYQLAGVAAVVAGWMLTHQTANYILYWSLLGVATIVFAVLLRRDIHICSLRLRQLESEINSLAGQELLKWHTHYGASASPTYFWRNKPR
;
A
#
# COMPACT_ATOMS: atom_id res chain seq x y z
N MET A 1 19.42 26.89 2.09
CA MET A 1 19.15 25.45 1.90
C MET A 1 18.47 25.33 0.57
N GLU A 2 18.99 24.50 -0.34
CA GLU A 2 18.42 24.41 -1.69
C GLU A 2 17.05 23.71 -1.65
N PRO A 3 16.06 24.17 -2.44
CA PRO A 3 14.69 23.65 -2.43
C PRO A 3 14.62 22.13 -2.66
N ILE A 4 15.59 21.59 -3.41
CA ILE A 4 15.75 20.15 -3.67
C ILE A 4 15.95 19.35 -2.37
N GLN A 5 16.75 19.85 -1.43
CA GLN A 5 17.03 19.13 -0.18
C GLN A 5 15.80 19.05 0.73
N VAL A 6 14.93 20.06 0.69
CA VAL A 6 13.67 20.08 1.43
C VAL A 6 12.70 19.02 0.86
N LEU A 7 12.55 18.97 -0.46
CA LEU A 7 11.69 17.98 -1.13
C LEU A 7 12.17 16.54 -0.94
N PHE A 8 13.49 16.30 -0.99
CA PHE A 8 14.04 14.98 -0.67
C PHE A 8 13.73 14.55 0.76
N LYS A 9 13.80 15.48 1.72
CA LYS A 9 13.48 15.18 3.10
C LYS A 9 11.98 14.90 3.29
N GLU A 10 11.12 15.62 2.57
CA GLU A 10 9.67 15.37 2.55
C GLU A 10 9.35 14.00 1.94
N TYR A 11 9.99 13.63 0.83
CA TYR A 11 9.86 12.31 0.21
C TYR A 11 10.25 11.18 1.17
N GLU A 12 11.42 11.24 1.81
CA GLU A 12 11.87 10.21 2.76
C GLU A 12 10.95 10.10 3.99
N THR A 13 10.45 11.24 4.47
CA THR A 13 9.49 11.27 5.59
C THR A 13 8.19 10.58 5.20
N LEU A 14 7.64 10.94 4.03
CA LEU A 14 6.38 10.38 3.53
C LEU A 14 6.51 8.88 3.23
N ARG A 15 7.63 8.45 2.66
CA ARG A 15 7.94 7.04 2.45
C ARG A 15 7.97 6.26 3.76
N THR A 16 8.64 6.81 4.78
CA THR A 16 8.73 6.18 6.11
C THR A 16 7.35 6.04 6.75
N GLU A 17 6.51 7.07 6.62
CA GLU A 17 5.13 7.03 7.10
C GLU A 17 4.31 5.94 6.40
N VAL A 18 4.43 5.80 5.08
CA VAL A 18 3.75 4.75 4.31
C VAL A 18 4.18 3.35 4.77
N ILE A 19 5.49 3.12 4.96
CA ILE A 19 6.01 1.84 5.46
C ILE A 19 5.45 1.55 6.86
N SER A 20 5.41 2.56 7.74
CA SER A 20 4.85 2.44 9.08
C SER A 20 3.35 2.08 9.07
N ARG A 21 2.55 2.77 8.23
CA ARG A 21 1.12 2.47 8.06
C ARG A 21 0.89 1.05 7.55
N ILE A 22 1.65 0.59 6.56
CA ILE A 22 1.58 -0.78 6.05
C ILE A 22 1.94 -1.80 7.14
N SER A 23 2.96 -1.51 7.97
CA SER A 23 3.36 -2.37 9.08
C SER A 23 2.23 -2.54 10.12
N HIS A 24 1.56 -1.44 10.50
CA HIS A 24 0.41 -1.50 11.40
C HIS A 24 -0.75 -2.33 10.81
N TRP A 25 -0.99 -2.23 9.50
CA TRP A 25 -1.97 -3.08 8.83
C TRP A 25 -1.61 -4.57 8.92
N TYR A 26 -0.35 -4.95 8.73
CA TYR A 26 0.08 -6.34 8.90
C TYR A 26 -0.06 -6.83 10.35
N GLN A 27 0.21 -5.98 11.34
CA GLN A 27 -0.02 -6.32 12.74
C GLN A 27 -1.50 -6.59 13.02
N LEU A 28 -2.39 -5.73 12.52
CA LEU A 28 -3.85 -5.95 12.63
C LEU A 28 -4.28 -7.25 11.95
N ALA A 29 -3.77 -7.55 10.76
CA ALA A 29 -4.04 -8.81 10.07
C ALA A 29 -3.54 -10.03 10.88
N GLY A 30 -2.37 -9.92 11.51
CA GLY A 30 -1.83 -10.95 12.40
C GLY A 30 -2.70 -11.20 13.63
N VAL A 31 -3.14 -10.13 14.32
CA VAL A 31 -4.06 -10.23 15.45
C VAL A 31 -5.39 -10.87 15.01
N ALA A 32 -5.94 -10.43 13.88
CA ALA A 32 -7.17 -11.01 13.33
C ALA A 32 -7.02 -12.51 13.02
N ALA A 33 -5.88 -12.93 12.46
CA ALA A 33 -5.60 -14.34 12.18
C ALA A 33 -5.51 -15.19 13.46
N VAL A 34 -4.88 -14.67 14.52
CA VAL A 34 -4.81 -15.36 15.83
C VAL A 34 -6.21 -15.52 16.43
N VAL A 35 -7.02 -14.45 16.44
CA VAL A 35 -8.40 -14.50 16.94
C VAL A 35 -9.23 -15.49 16.13
N ALA A 36 -9.05 -15.52 14.80
CA ALA A 36 -9.74 -16.46 13.94
C ALA A 36 -9.34 -17.90 14.23
N GLY A 37 -8.04 -18.17 14.35
CA GLY A 37 -7.52 -19.50 14.72
C GLY A 37 -8.03 -19.97 16.08
N TRP A 38 -8.07 -19.08 17.08
CA TRP A 38 -8.61 -19.40 18.40
C TRP A 38 -10.12 -19.69 18.39
N MET A 39 -10.90 -18.96 17.60
CA MET A 39 -12.33 -19.26 17.47
C MET A 39 -12.61 -20.57 16.73
N LEU A 40 -11.74 -21.02 15.82
CA LEU A 40 -11.90 -22.33 15.16
C LEU A 40 -11.82 -23.51 16.14
N THR A 41 -11.08 -23.37 17.24
CA THR A 41 -11.01 -24.41 18.26
C THR A 41 -12.25 -24.44 19.17
N HIS A 42 -13.03 -23.35 19.20
CA HIS A 42 -14.27 -23.26 19.96
C HIS A 42 -15.46 -23.39 19.01
N GLN A 43 -16.07 -24.58 18.96
CA GLN A 43 -17.18 -24.89 18.07
C GLN A 43 -18.41 -24.01 18.39
N THR A 44 -18.55 -22.89 17.68
CA THR A 44 -19.68 -21.98 17.84
C THR A 44 -20.87 -22.49 17.03
N ALA A 45 -22.07 -22.42 17.61
CA ALA A 45 -23.31 -22.92 17.00
C ALA A 45 -23.66 -22.25 15.64
N ASN A 46 -23.06 -21.10 15.32
CA ASN A 46 -23.35 -20.29 14.15
C ASN A 46 -22.11 -20.05 13.25
N TYR A 47 -21.40 -21.12 12.88
CA TYR A 47 -20.19 -21.03 12.05
C TYR A 47 -20.40 -20.31 10.71
N ILE A 48 -21.58 -20.45 10.08
CA ILE A 48 -21.89 -19.81 8.78
C ILE A 48 -21.85 -18.28 8.89
N LEU A 49 -22.51 -17.74 9.92
CA LEU A 49 -22.52 -16.29 10.17
C LEU A 49 -21.10 -15.77 10.42
N TYR A 50 -20.31 -16.51 11.19
CA TYR A 50 -18.93 -16.16 11.49
C TYR A 50 -18.05 -16.12 10.23
N TRP A 51 -18.07 -17.17 9.41
CA TRP A 51 -17.29 -17.21 8.16
C TRP A 51 -17.73 -16.12 7.18
N SER A 52 -19.03 -15.81 7.14
CA SER A 52 -19.54 -14.70 6.32
C SER A 52 -19.02 -13.34 6.80
N LEU A 53 -19.03 -13.09 8.13
CA LEU A 53 -18.48 -11.87 8.72
C LEU A 53 -16.98 -11.76 8.51
N LEU A 54 -16.23 -12.85 8.67
CA LEU A 54 -14.78 -12.88 8.46
C LEU A 54 -14.43 -12.67 6.99
N GLY A 55 -15.19 -13.25 6.06
CA GLY A 55 -15.05 -13.01 4.63
C GLY A 55 -15.31 -11.55 4.27
N VAL A 56 -16.40 -10.96 4.76
CA VAL A 56 -16.72 -9.54 4.56
C VAL A 56 -15.64 -8.64 5.15
N ALA A 57 -15.20 -8.89 6.38
CA ALA A 57 -14.15 -8.13 7.03
C ALA A 57 -12.83 -8.18 6.23
N THR A 58 -12.47 -9.36 5.71
CA THR A 58 -11.27 -9.54 4.88
C THR A 58 -11.37 -8.76 3.56
N ILE A 59 -12.52 -8.77 2.91
CA ILE A 59 -12.76 -8.02 1.66
C ILE A 59 -12.66 -6.52 1.94
N VAL A 60 -13.33 -6.03 2.99
CA VAL A 60 -13.29 -4.61 3.39
C VAL A 60 -11.85 -4.20 3.70
N PHE A 61 -11.11 -5.01 4.47
CA PHE A 61 -9.71 -4.79 4.78
C PHE A 61 -8.85 -4.69 3.52
N ALA A 62 -9.01 -5.62 2.57
CA ALA A 62 -8.25 -5.62 1.31
C ALA A 62 -8.56 -4.38 0.45
N VAL A 63 -9.81 -3.93 0.42
CA VAL A 63 -10.22 -2.71 -0.32
C VAL A 63 -9.62 -1.46 0.32
N LEU A 64 -9.68 -1.34 1.64
CA LEU A 64 -9.10 -0.21 2.38
C LEU A 64 -7.58 -0.15 2.19
N LEU A 65 -6.90 -1.29 2.34
CA LEU A 65 -5.45 -1.37 2.14
C LEU A 65 -5.05 -0.98 0.71
N ARG A 66 -5.76 -1.47 -0.31
CA ARG A 66 -5.51 -1.09 -1.70
C ARG A 66 -5.73 0.41 -1.92
N ARG A 67 -6.79 0.98 -1.36
CA ARG A 67 -7.09 2.41 -1.48
C ARG A 67 -6.00 3.26 -0.84
N ASP A 68 -5.55 2.91 0.35
CA ASP A 68 -4.47 3.63 1.04
C ASP A 68 -3.16 3.57 0.26
N ILE A 69 -2.76 2.38 -0.20
CA ILE A 69 -1.55 2.21 -1.03
C ILE A 69 -1.66 3.06 -2.31
N HIS A 70 -2.83 3.08 -2.95
CA HIS A 70 -3.04 3.86 -4.16
C HIS A 70 -2.88 5.36 -3.91
N ILE A 71 -3.52 5.90 -2.87
CA ILE A 71 -3.41 7.33 -2.51
C ILE A 71 -1.95 7.70 -2.20
N CYS A 72 -1.26 6.89 -1.40
CA CYS A 72 0.15 7.10 -1.07
C CYS A 72 1.05 7.05 -2.32
N SER A 73 0.80 6.11 -3.24
CA SER A 73 1.57 5.98 -4.47
C SER A 73 1.40 7.18 -5.41
N LEU A 74 0.18 7.75 -5.50
CA LEU A 74 -0.08 8.94 -6.29
C LEU A 74 0.68 10.15 -5.73
N ARG A 75 0.68 10.32 -4.41
CA ARG A 75 1.38 11.42 -3.76
C ARG A 75 2.90 11.31 -3.93
N LEU A 76 3.46 10.11 -3.77
CA LEU A 76 4.87 9.84 -4.04
C LEU A 76 5.25 10.14 -5.49
N ARG A 77 4.39 9.80 -6.46
CA ARG A 77 4.62 10.09 -7.88
C ARG A 77 4.61 11.59 -8.20
N GLN A 78 3.76 12.37 -7.54
CA GLN A 78 3.76 13.84 -7.66
C GLN A 78 5.09 14.42 -7.16
N LEU A 79 5.52 14.03 -5.96
CA LEU A 79 6.82 14.43 -5.39
C LEU A 79 7.99 14.03 -6.30
N GLU A 80 7.99 12.81 -6.86
CA GLU A 80 9.01 12.34 -7.81
C GLU A 80 9.07 13.24 -9.05
N SER A 81 7.91 13.61 -9.62
CA SER A 81 7.85 14.50 -10.78
C SER A 81 8.34 15.92 -10.48
N GLU A 82 8.03 16.44 -9.29
CA GLU A 82 8.43 17.77 -8.85
C GLU A 82 9.95 17.84 -8.63
N ILE A 83 10.53 16.83 -7.97
CA ILE A 83 11.98 16.71 -7.78
C ILE A 83 12.71 16.59 -9.13
N ASN A 84 12.23 15.74 -10.04
CA ASN A 84 12.83 15.59 -11.37
C ASN A 84 12.74 16.89 -12.20
N SER A 85 11.64 17.63 -12.09
CA SER A 85 11.48 18.92 -12.78
C SER A 85 12.46 19.98 -12.27
N LEU A 86 12.71 20.01 -10.95
CA LEU A 86 13.63 20.96 -10.31
C LEU A 86 15.11 20.58 -10.51
N ALA A 87 15.41 19.30 -10.63
CA ALA A 87 16.75 18.81 -10.91
C ALA A 87 17.14 18.93 -12.39
N GLY A 88 16.18 19.16 -13.29
CA GLY A 88 16.39 19.20 -14.75
C GLY A 88 16.85 17.86 -15.35
N GLN A 89 16.83 16.78 -14.56
CA GLN A 89 17.23 15.43 -14.92
C GLN A 89 16.32 14.41 -14.21
N GLU A 90 16.06 13.28 -14.85
CA GLU A 90 15.32 12.17 -14.22
C GLU A 90 16.20 11.43 -13.19
N LEU A 91 16.27 11.96 -11.97
CA LEU A 91 17.02 11.36 -10.86
C LEU A 91 16.28 10.16 -10.24
N LEU A 92 14.95 10.24 -10.13
CA LEU A 92 14.10 9.23 -9.51
C LEU A 92 13.20 8.58 -10.57
N LYS A 93 13.26 7.25 -10.71
CA LYS A 93 12.49 6.47 -11.71
C LYS A 93 11.60 5.40 -11.08
N TRP A 94 11.68 5.20 -9.77
CA TRP A 94 11.13 4.00 -9.13
C TRP A 94 9.59 3.97 -9.17
N HIS A 95 8.90 5.04 -8.76
CA HIS A 95 7.43 5.02 -8.84
C HIS A 95 6.94 5.22 -10.28
N THR A 96 7.71 5.89 -11.13
CA THR A 96 7.35 6.10 -12.54
C THR A 96 7.44 4.82 -13.37
N HIS A 97 8.51 4.03 -13.21
CA HIS A 97 8.71 2.78 -13.95
C HIS A 97 8.19 1.52 -13.23
N TYR A 98 8.33 1.45 -11.90
CA TYR A 98 8.05 0.22 -11.13
C TYR A 98 6.82 0.35 -10.23
N GLY A 99 6.32 1.56 -9.96
CA GLY A 99 5.08 1.75 -9.19
C GLY A 99 3.85 1.15 -9.88
N ALA A 100 3.87 1.04 -11.21
CA ALA A 100 2.80 0.44 -11.99
C ALA A 100 2.82 -1.10 -12.00
N SER A 101 3.94 -1.75 -11.67
CA SER A 101 4.04 -3.22 -11.57
C SER A 101 3.18 -3.84 -10.46
N ALA A 102 2.74 -3.03 -9.49
CA ALA A 102 1.79 -3.46 -8.45
C ALA A 102 0.32 -3.25 -8.84
N SER A 103 0.04 -2.65 -10.00
CA SER A 103 -1.31 -2.56 -10.55
C SER A 103 -1.69 -3.87 -11.23
N PRO A 104 -2.86 -4.48 -10.97
CA PRO A 104 -3.34 -5.67 -11.69
C PRO A 104 -3.40 -5.47 -13.22
N THR A 105 -3.43 -4.22 -13.67
CA THR A 105 -3.42 -3.86 -15.10
C THR A 105 -2.06 -4.03 -15.78
N TYR A 106 -0.94 -4.16 -15.05
CA TYR A 106 0.37 -4.38 -15.67
C TYR A 106 0.53 -5.78 -16.25
N PHE A 107 -0.21 -6.77 -15.73
CA PHE A 107 -0.24 -8.12 -16.31
C PHE A 107 -0.82 -8.14 -17.74
N TRP A 108 -1.60 -7.12 -18.11
CA TRP A 108 -2.27 -7.01 -19.42
C TRP A 108 -1.63 -5.99 -20.36
N ARG A 109 -0.58 -5.27 -19.92
CA ARG A 109 0.04 -4.23 -20.73
C ARG A 109 1.25 -4.82 -21.46
N ASN A 110 1.00 -5.27 -22.69
CA ASN A 110 2.01 -5.72 -23.63
C ASN A 110 3.25 -4.80 -23.60
N LYS A 111 4.43 -5.42 -23.47
CA LYS A 111 5.73 -4.76 -23.64
C LYS A 111 5.74 -4.00 -24.97
N PRO A 112 6.00 -2.68 -24.98
CA PRO A 112 6.40 -2.04 -26.23
C PRO A 112 7.78 -2.60 -26.64
N ARG A 113 7.90 -2.92 -27.92
CA ARG A 113 9.15 -3.35 -28.58
C ARG A 113 10.15 -2.20 -28.64
#